data_AF-A0A7W7DRH3-F1
#
_entry.id   AF-A0A7W7DRH3-F1
#
_cell.length_a   1.000
_cell.length_b   1.000
_cell.length_c   1.000
_cell.angle_alpha   90.00
_cell.angle_beta   90.00
_cell.angle_gamma   90.00
#
_symmetry.space_group_name_H-M   'P 1'
#
loop_
_entity.id
_entity.type
_entity.pdbx_description
1 polymer ?
#
loop_
_entity_poly.entity_id
_entity_poly.type
_entity_poly.pdbx_seq_one_letter_code
_entity_poly.pdbx_strand_id
1 'polypeptide(L)'
;MGKRQRRRQQNKTTKQQTRTVQRHLIPSAAAPLVEVVFHEDVSSQDKQTCLDYWAFTEPGTWTRKVSDIGPNAQVLRTVKASCHADLLTVICPDCAGPRSVYSRSDVTATRLWFPDVFPHEETVSPVKCQTCRDAEAAERAREAERASEEERERTARQVEAAGVWLREQADRDAPSSLPGLVGALTLLAMVDIMQRKQAESIGPLSNLNYTLTASADTDIEVIRTLHQDRWICPTTPATTSNFTFNEDGTARGVYITQVPWMLAPPLSDPAGRRELIALLHDMLWDRPDDLHEQIYKLEAGMAVDYLEGLLTRKYNEEPIPEHRLPDAYETFLNAREEGFTLGQLVAVAWSSAAGSVAWGQRTPGLKPGSVSAASVTNLERRIGYARDRRIDEYELPSWVPRPAIHSTALRLLQQQEAELGALSRFRALRQQVVSQDIEDLDYDQEDTPASGSDEALDAADFLQRLRSGAARESTDPPITYGLVTPDGSLEFHTEPPDKMRDKVSLAGSGYVDRVVLPDQARVHAYIAELVPASEENANPVADQMLRLMECFDGPFYGPLAFFGIGHSSRRPRSLDAEQQDMLRAAYEVAAARVK
;
A
#
# COMPACT_ATOMS: atom_id res chain seq x y z
N MET A 1 63.18 -18.42 15.84
CA MET A 1 63.51 -17.88 17.18
C MET A 1 63.95 -19.02 18.11
N GLY A 2 65.14 -18.88 18.72
CA GLY A 2 65.98 -20.01 19.14
C GLY A 2 65.66 -20.64 20.51
N LYS A 3 65.88 -21.96 20.61
CA LYS A 3 65.79 -22.79 21.83
C LYS A 3 66.60 -22.26 23.03
N ARG A 4 67.53 -21.32 22.83
CA ARG A 4 68.29 -20.62 23.88
C ARG A 4 67.51 -19.50 24.60
N GLN A 5 66.44 -18.95 24.02
CA GLN A 5 65.57 -17.97 24.69
C GLN A 5 64.56 -18.64 25.65
N ARG A 6 64.10 -19.86 25.35
CA ARG A 6 63.24 -20.65 26.26
C ARG A 6 63.93 -21.00 27.58
N ARG A 7 65.24 -21.29 27.56
CA ARG A 7 66.03 -21.54 28.78
C ARG A 7 66.34 -20.28 29.61
N ARG A 8 66.32 -19.09 29.00
CA ARG A 8 66.51 -17.81 29.73
C ARG A 8 65.20 -17.24 30.31
N GLN A 9 64.04 -17.64 29.81
CA GLN A 9 62.75 -17.33 30.44
C GLN A 9 62.40 -18.33 31.57
N GLN A 10 62.85 -19.58 31.49
CA GLN A 10 62.68 -20.56 32.59
C GLN A 10 63.58 -20.32 33.83
N ASN A 11 64.63 -19.50 33.72
CA ASN A 11 65.51 -19.15 34.84
C ASN A 11 65.25 -17.74 35.43
N LYS A 12 64.14 -17.09 35.03
CA LYS A 12 63.65 -15.82 35.60
C LYS A 12 62.42 -16.00 36.50
N THR A 13 62.07 -17.23 36.87
CA THR A 13 61.36 -17.54 38.13
C THR A 13 62.40 -17.58 39.25
N THR A 14 63.01 -16.43 39.47
CA THR A 14 63.92 -16.17 40.58
C THR A 14 63.10 -16.25 41.85
N LYS A 15 63.30 -17.33 42.62
CA LYS A 15 63.17 -17.40 44.08
C LYS A 15 62.36 -16.25 44.69
N GLN A 16 61.03 -16.29 44.56
CA GLN A 16 60.18 -15.70 45.58
C GLN A 16 60.48 -16.50 46.83
N GLN A 17 61.32 -15.94 47.71
CA GLN A 17 61.36 -16.34 49.10
C GLN A 17 59.91 -16.41 49.54
N THR A 18 59.45 -17.61 49.85
CA THR A 18 58.17 -17.87 50.50
C THR A 18 58.24 -17.14 51.83
N ARG A 19 57.88 -15.86 51.82
CA ARG A 19 57.68 -15.07 53.02
C ARG A 19 56.56 -15.80 53.72
N THR A 20 56.88 -16.46 54.82
CA THR A 20 55.92 -17.15 55.68
C THR A 20 54.89 -16.11 56.08
N VAL A 21 53.75 -16.10 55.39
CA VAL A 21 52.61 -15.27 55.76
C VAL A 21 52.24 -15.73 57.17
N GLN A 22 52.40 -14.84 58.15
CA GLN A 22 51.99 -15.16 59.52
C GLN A 22 50.47 -15.40 59.49
N ARG A 23 50.08 -16.66 59.71
CA ARG A 23 48.68 -17.06 59.80
C ARG A 23 48.15 -16.63 61.17
N HIS A 24 47.15 -15.77 61.19
CA HIS A 24 46.52 -15.31 62.43
C HIS A 24 45.27 -16.14 62.69
N LEU A 25 45.43 -17.21 63.47
CA LEU A 25 44.41 -18.21 63.74
C LEU A 25 43.68 -17.92 65.06
N ILE A 26 42.34 -17.90 65.02
CA ILE A 26 41.46 -17.58 66.16
C ILE A 26 40.51 -18.78 66.40
N PRO A 27 40.27 -19.20 67.66
CA PRO A 27 40.78 -18.61 68.91
C PRO A 27 42.20 -19.05 69.28
N SER A 28 42.70 -20.16 68.72
CA SER A 28 44.05 -20.64 68.96
C SER A 28 44.59 -21.47 67.79
N ALA A 29 45.90 -21.67 67.73
CA ALA A 29 46.53 -22.50 66.71
C ALA A 29 46.20 -24.01 66.86
N ALA A 30 45.78 -24.46 68.04
CA ALA A 30 45.46 -25.87 68.30
C ALA A 30 44.07 -26.27 67.80
N ALA A 31 43.13 -25.31 67.74
CA ALA A 31 41.77 -25.50 67.24
C ALA A 31 41.32 -24.23 66.50
N PRO A 32 41.87 -23.97 65.29
CA PRO A 32 41.59 -22.74 64.56
C PRO A 32 40.23 -22.83 63.87
N LEU A 33 39.39 -21.81 64.09
CA LEU A 33 38.05 -21.73 63.48
C LEU A 33 37.97 -20.58 62.48
N VAL A 34 38.79 -19.54 62.67
CA VAL A 34 38.90 -18.39 61.76
C VAL A 34 40.37 -18.08 61.50
N GLU A 35 40.71 -17.84 60.24
CA GLU A 35 42.00 -17.29 59.83
C GLU A 35 41.83 -15.84 59.38
N VAL A 36 42.52 -14.90 60.02
CA VAL A 36 42.50 -13.49 59.60
C VAL A 36 43.65 -13.26 58.61
N VAL A 37 43.30 -12.90 57.38
CA VAL A 37 44.23 -12.65 56.28
C VAL A 37 44.32 -11.15 56.04
N PHE A 38 45.54 -10.61 56.15
CA PHE A 38 45.83 -9.19 55.95
C PHE A 38 46.20 -8.89 54.51
N HIS A 39 45.76 -7.72 54.01
CA HIS A 39 46.26 -7.18 52.74
C HIS A 39 47.75 -6.76 52.88
N GLU A 40 48.41 -6.55 51.74
CA GLU A 40 49.81 -6.09 51.73
C GLU A 40 49.92 -4.69 52.37
N ASP A 41 51.02 -4.43 53.10
CA ASP A 41 51.38 -3.14 53.71
C ASP A 41 50.45 -2.57 54.80
N VAL A 42 49.66 -3.41 55.48
CA VAL A 42 48.85 -2.99 56.62
C VAL A 42 49.71 -2.60 57.84
N SER A 43 49.45 -1.43 58.43
CA SER A 43 50.16 -0.92 59.61
C SER A 43 49.97 -1.83 60.83
N SER A 44 50.94 -1.86 61.75
CA SER A 44 50.81 -2.68 62.98
C SER A 44 49.60 -2.29 63.84
N GLN A 45 49.22 -1.02 63.82
CA GLN A 45 48.05 -0.50 64.54
C GLN A 45 46.73 -0.99 63.91
N ASP A 46 46.65 -1.00 62.58
CA ASP A 46 45.48 -1.51 61.87
C ASP A 46 45.37 -3.03 62.02
N LYS A 47 46.50 -3.75 62.02
CA LYS A 47 46.53 -5.20 62.30
C LYS A 47 45.94 -5.51 63.67
N GLN A 48 46.33 -4.78 64.71
CA GLN A 48 45.78 -4.97 66.05
C GLN A 48 44.28 -4.69 66.09
N THR A 49 43.84 -3.61 65.43
CA THR A 49 42.41 -3.26 65.31
C THR A 49 41.60 -4.37 64.65
N CYS A 50 42.12 -4.98 63.59
CA CYS A 50 41.49 -6.11 62.90
C CYS A 50 41.47 -7.40 63.75
N LEU A 51 42.55 -7.71 64.47
CA LEU A 51 42.57 -8.88 65.37
C LEU A 51 41.57 -8.71 66.52
N ASP A 52 41.50 -7.52 67.12
CA ASP A 52 40.52 -7.20 68.15
C ASP A 52 39.07 -7.26 67.58
N TYR A 53 38.90 -6.91 66.30
CA TYR A 53 37.61 -7.00 65.61
C TYR A 53 37.18 -8.45 65.33
N TRP A 54 38.10 -9.35 65.01
CA TRP A 54 37.76 -10.75 64.72
C TRP A 54 37.84 -11.68 65.93
N ALA A 55 38.31 -11.19 67.09
CA ALA A 55 38.42 -11.98 68.31
C ALA A 55 37.04 -12.43 68.87
N PHE A 56 36.97 -13.70 69.25
CA PHE A 56 35.84 -14.29 69.97
C PHE A 56 36.35 -15.26 71.05
N THR A 57 35.66 -15.31 72.20
CA THR A 57 36.02 -16.17 73.35
C THR A 57 35.24 -17.46 73.36
N GLU A 58 33.97 -17.39 72.93
CA GLU A 58 33.08 -18.54 72.83
C GLU A 58 32.51 -18.61 71.41
N PRO A 59 32.30 -19.83 70.87
CA PRO A 59 31.65 -20.01 69.57
C PRO A 59 30.35 -19.18 69.46
N GLY A 60 30.27 -18.33 68.44
CA GLY A 60 29.12 -17.46 68.21
C GLY A 60 29.12 -16.12 68.96
N THR A 61 30.08 -15.86 69.87
CA THR A 61 30.11 -14.65 70.72
C THR A 61 31.42 -13.87 70.59
N TRP A 62 31.36 -12.66 70.03
CA TRP A 62 32.52 -11.78 69.87
C TRP A 62 33.07 -11.26 71.21
N THR A 63 34.40 -11.22 71.36
CA THR A 63 35.08 -10.81 72.61
C THR A 63 34.84 -9.34 72.96
N ARG A 64 34.76 -8.48 71.94
CA ARG A 64 34.58 -7.02 72.09
C ARG A 64 33.44 -6.52 71.21
N LYS A 65 32.66 -5.55 71.68
CA LYS A 65 31.74 -4.82 70.79
C LYS A 65 32.57 -3.89 69.90
N VAL A 66 32.06 -3.57 68.71
CA VAL A 66 32.77 -2.71 67.76
C VAL A 66 33.05 -1.32 68.37
N SER A 67 32.11 -0.82 69.20
CA SER A 67 32.25 0.44 69.95
C SER A 67 33.40 0.46 70.94
N ASP A 68 33.81 -0.72 71.43
CA ASP A 68 34.84 -0.85 72.47
C ASP A 68 36.25 -0.90 71.85
N ILE A 69 36.33 -1.09 70.54
CA ILE A 69 37.58 -1.07 69.75
C ILE A 69 37.86 0.36 69.27
N GLY A 70 36.82 1.11 68.91
CA GLY A 70 36.92 2.50 68.45
C GLY A 70 35.63 3.01 67.79
N PRO A 71 35.65 4.18 67.13
CA PRO A 71 34.50 4.70 66.42
C PRO A 71 34.02 3.74 65.32
N ASN A 72 32.76 3.29 65.37
CA ASN A 72 32.23 2.22 64.52
C ASN A 72 32.54 2.38 63.02
N ALA A 73 32.34 3.58 62.46
CA ALA A 73 32.59 3.84 61.04
C ALA A 73 34.07 3.74 60.66
N GLN A 74 34.98 4.12 61.57
CA GLN A 74 36.42 4.04 61.37
C GLN A 74 36.88 2.58 61.45
N VAL A 75 36.44 1.84 62.47
CA VAL A 75 36.79 0.42 62.65
C VAL A 75 36.31 -0.41 61.45
N LEU A 76 35.05 -0.26 61.03
CA LEU A 76 34.53 -1.00 59.86
C LEU A 76 35.25 -0.66 58.56
N ARG A 77 35.61 0.61 58.35
CA ARG A 77 36.38 1.04 57.17
C ARG A 77 37.80 0.47 57.19
N THR A 78 38.49 0.53 58.33
CA THR A 78 39.82 -0.04 58.52
C THR A 78 39.79 -1.55 58.29
N VAL A 79 38.89 -2.28 58.94
CA VAL A 79 38.78 -3.74 58.78
C VAL A 79 38.55 -4.11 57.32
N LYS A 80 37.58 -3.49 56.65
CA LYS A 80 37.27 -3.78 55.25
C LYS A 80 38.41 -3.46 54.28
N ALA A 81 39.24 -2.47 54.60
CA ALA A 81 40.40 -2.08 53.79
C ALA A 81 41.67 -2.89 54.10
N SER A 82 41.79 -3.43 55.32
CA SER A 82 43.03 -4.00 55.84
C SER A 82 43.03 -5.52 55.96
N CYS A 83 41.88 -6.18 56.11
CA CYS A 83 41.84 -7.63 56.19
C CYS A 83 40.51 -8.24 55.71
N HIS A 84 40.54 -9.56 55.58
CA HIS A 84 39.36 -10.41 55.58
C HIS A 84 39.59 -11.59 56.54
N ALA A 85 38.53 -12.29 56.88
CA ALA A 85 38.59 -13.49 57.70
C ALA A 85 38.07 -14.68 56.89
N ASP A 86 38.78 -15.80 56.93
CA ASP A 86 38.37 -17.06 56.34
C ASP A 86 37.81 -17.97 57.43
N LEU A 87 36.53 -18.34 57.30
CA LEU A 87 35.86 -19.26 58.20
C LEU A 87 36.28 -20.69 57.86
N LEU A 88 37.16 -21.27 58.69
CA LEU A 88 37.79 -22.56 58.41
C LEU A 88 36.80 -23.73 58.54
N THR A 89 35.78 -23.60 59.38
CA THR A 89 34.72 -24.62 59.55
C THR A 89 33.54 -24.44 58.62
N VAL A 90 33.50 -23.38 57.81
CA VAL A 90 32.41 -23.11 56.87
C VAL A 90 32.96 -23.13 55.45
N ILE A 91 32.75 -24.24 54.75
CA ILE A 91 33.29 -24.44 53.40
C ILE A 91 32.27 -24.06 52.33
N CYS A 92 32.78 -23.56 51.20
CA CYS A 92 32.00 -23.28 50.01
C CYS A 92 31.53 -24.61 49.37
N PRO A 93 30.25 -24.74 48.99
CA PRO A 93 29.75 -25.95 48.34
C PRO A 93 30.45 -26.27 47.00
N ASP A 94 30.93 -25.25 46.28
CA ASP A 94 31.44 -25.43 44.91
C ASP A 94 32.96 -25.65 44.85
N CYS A 95 33.74 -24.89 45.65
CA CYS A 95 35.20 -24.95 45.61
C CYS A 95 35.84 -25.66 46.81
N ALA A 96 35.04 -26.11 47.78
CA ALA A 96 35.48 -26.69 49.06
C ALA A 96 36.45 -25.83 49.89
N GLY A 97 36.69 -24.58 49.48
CA GLY A 97 37.53 -23.62 50.20
C GLY A 97 36.81 -22.97 51.38
N PRO A 98 37.54 -22.44 52.37
CA PRO A 98 36.96 -21.73 53.49
C PRO A 98 36.27 -20.46 53.02
N ARG A 99 35.19 -20.07 53.69
CA ARG A 99 34.41 -18.90 53.31
C ARG A 99 35.06 -17.61 53.82
N SER A 100 35.51 -16.77 52.88
CA SER A 100 35.99 -15.42 53.20
C SER A 100 34.82 -14.48 53.53
N VAL A 101 34.99 -13.70 54.60
CA VAL A 101 34.06 -12.69 55.12
C VAL A 101 34.81 -11.40 55.38
N TYR A 102 34.18 -10.25 55.12
CA TYR A 102 34.81 -8.93 55.26
C TYR A 102 34.25 -8.12 56.43
N SER A 103 33.18 -8.61 57.06
CA SER A 103 32.54 -8.00 58.22
C SER A 103 31.85 -9.05 59.10
N ARG A 104 31.61 -8.71 60.36
CA ARG A 104 30.78 -9.55 61.27
C ARG A 104 29.35 -9.76 60.74
N SER A 105 28.82 -8.82 59.96
CA SER A 105 27.51 -8.97 59.31
C SER A 105 27.52 -10.06 58.24
N ASP A 106 28.62 -10.22 57.49
CA ASP A 106 28.78 -11.30 56.51
C ASP A 106 28.83 -12.68 57.20
N VAL A 107 29.43 -12.72 58.39
CA VAL A 107 29.44 -13.90 59.26
C VAL A 107 28.02 -14.24 59.71
N THR A 108 27.24 -13.27 60.19
CA THR A 108 25.82 -13.49 60.54
C THR A 108 25.00 -13.94 59.33
N ALA A 109 25.30 -13.44 58.12
CA ALA A 109 24.63 -13.84 56.88
C ALA A 109 24.87 -15.30 56.48
N THR A 110 25.87 -15.98 57.05
CA THR A 110 26.04 -17.44 56.90
C THR A 110 24.96 -18.24 57.62
N ARG A 111 24.30 -17.64 58.62
CA ARG A 111 23.37 -18.27 59.59
C ARG A 111 23.97 -19.41 60.42
N LEU A 112 25.29 -19.59 60.36
CA LEU A 112 26.02 -20.66 61.07
C LEU A 112 26.85 -20.10 62.23
N TRP A 113 26.69 -18.82 62.59
CA TRP A 113 27.48 -18.15 63.63
C TRP A 113 26.62 -17.73 64.83
N PHE A 114 25.89 -18.69 65.38
CA PHE A 114 25.08 -18.55 66.59
C PHE A 114 25.46 -19.66 67.58
N PRO A 115 25.39 -19.42 68.89
CA PRO A 115 25.78 -20.41 69.91
C PRO A 115 25.16 -21.80 69.70
N ASP A 116 23.89 -21.85 69.27
CA ASP A 116 23.14 -23.11 69.12
C ASP A 116 23.44 -23.87 67.81
N VAL A 117 24.07 -23.22 66.82
CA VAL A 117 24.23 -23.74 65.44
C VAL A 117 25.67 -23.57 64.95
N PHE A 118 26.62 -23.37 65.87
CA PHE A 118 28.01 -23.10 65.52
C PHE A 118 28.72 -24.36 65.00
N PRO A 119 29.31 -24.35 63.80
CA PRO A 119 30.00 -25.50 63.24
C PRO A 119 31.38 -25.65 63.89
N HIS A 120 31.52 -26.68 64.71
CA HIS A 120 32.80 -27.13 65.27
C HIS A 120 33.60 -28.03 64.30
N GLU A 121 32.91 -28.58 63.30
CA GLU A 121 33.47 -29.39 62.22
C GLU A 121 33.11 -28.75 60.86
N GLU A 122 33.81 -29.15 59.80
CA GLU A 122 33.58 -28.63 58.44
C GLU A 122 32.12 -28.81 58.02
N THR A 123 31.42 -27.69 57.83
CA THR A 123 30.02 -27.64 57.46
C THR A 123 29.87 -26.86 56.15
N VAL A 124 29.07 -27.42 55.23
CA VAL A 124 28.83 -26.81 53.92
C VAL A 124 27.90 -25.61 54.08
N SER A 125 28.35 -24.44 53.63
CA SER A 125 27.55 -23.23 53.59
C SER A 125 26.37 -23.39 52.62
N PRO A 126 25.15 -22.90 52.95
CA PRO A 126 24.01 -22.89 52.03
C PRO A 126 24.19 -21.92 50.85
N VAL A 127 25.26 -21.13 50.86
CA VAL A 127 25.52 -20.04 49.91
C VAL A 127 26.96 -20.11 49.40
N LYS A 128 27.15 -19.96 48.09
CA LYS A 128 28.46 -19.91 47.40
C LYS A 128 29.34 -18.76 47.89
N CYS A 129 30.66 -18.95 47.89
CA CYS A 129 31.62 -17.88 48.22
C CYS A 129 31.64 -16.78 47.15
N GLN A 130 32.21 -15.61 47.49
CA GLN A 130 32.24 -14.46 46.59
C GLN A 130 32.97 -14.76 45.27
N THR A 131 34.12 -15.44 45.34
CA THR A 131 34.89 -15.84 44.15
C THR A 131 34.08 -16.75 43.21
N CYS A 132 33.34 -17.72 43.74
CA CYS A 132 32.47 -18.59 42.94
C CYS A 132 31.28 -17.82 42.34
N ARG A 133 30.69 -16.88 43.09
CA ARG A 133 29.62 -16.01 42.59
C ARG A 133 30.08 -15.08 41.46
N ASP A 134 31.27 -14.49 41.60
CA ASP A 134 31.86 -13.61 40.60
C ASP A 134 32.23 -14.41 39.33
N ALA A 135 32.75 -15.63 39.47
CA ALA A 135 33.01 -16.53 38.35
C ALA A 135 31.71 -16.92 37.61
N GLU A 136 30.64 -17.26 38.33
CA GLU A 136 29.33 -17.58 37.75
C GLU A 136 28.66 -16.35 37.10
N ALA A 137 28.85 -15.15 37.65
CA ALA A 137 28.41 -13.91 37.02
C ALA A 137 29.18 -13.60 35.73
N ALA A 138 30.50 -13.84 35.72
CA ALA A 138 31.33 -13.66 34.53
C ALA A 138 30.99 -14.65 33.41
N GLU A 139 30.74 -15.92 33.74
CA GLU A 139 30.28 -16.91 32.74
C GLU A 139 28.89 -16.56 32.19
N ARG A 140 27.93 -16.16 33.04
CA ARG A 140 26.62 -15.69 32.56
C ARG A 140 26.72 -14.45 31.68
N ALA A 141 27.64 -13.52 31.97
CA ALA A 141 27.88 -12.37 31.12
C ALA A 141 28.44 -12.77 29.74
N ARG A 142 29.37 -13.73 29.69
CA ARG A 142 29.91 -14.30 28.43
C ARG A 142 28.87 -15.08 27.64
N GLU A 143 27.99 -15.82 28.32
CA GLU A 143 26.86 -16.51 27.69
C GLU A 143 25.84 -15.52 27.12
N ALA A 144 25.52 -14.47 27.87
CA ALA A 144 24.62 -13.41 27.39
C ALA A 144 25.23 -12.63 26.21
N GLU A 145 26.53 -12.35 26.23
CA GLU A 145 27.22 -11.70 25.11
C GLU A 145 27.20 -12.57 23.86
N ARG A 146 27.56 -13.86 23.98
CA ARG A 146 27.44 -14.84 22.88
C ARG A 146 26.02 -14.96 22.35
N ALA A 147 25.02 -15.07 23.23
CA ALA A 147 23.62 -15.12 22.82
C ALA A 147 23.19 -13.84 22.07
N SER A 148 23.65 -12.66 22.51
CA SER A 148 23.36 -11.39 21.84
C SER A 148 24.05 -11.26 20.48
N GLU A 149 25.27 -11.78 20.33
CA GLU A 149 26.00 -11.81 19.06
C GLU A 149 25.34 -12.79 18.08
N GLU A 150 24.96 -13.98 18.55
CA GLU A 150 24.20 -14.96 17.77
C GLU A 150 22.84 -14.40 17.31
N GLU A 151 22.13 -13.66 18.16
CA GLU A 151 20.87 -13.01 17.80
C GLU A 151 21.05 -11.89 16.76
N ARG A 152 22.13 -11.10 16.89
CA ARG A 152 22.49 -10.07 15.90
C ARG A 152 22.86 -10.67 14.56
N GLU A 153 23.68 -11.72 14.55
CA GLU A 153 24.03 -12.45 13.32
C GLU A 153 22.80 -13.05 12.67
N ARG A 154 21.90 -13.68 13.45
CA ARG A 154 20.65 -14.23 12.94
C ARG A 154 19.77 -13.15 12.32
N THR A 155 19.62 -12.01 13.00
CA THR A 155 18.83 -10.88 12.50
C THR A 155 19.43 -10.31 11.22
N ALA A 156 20.76 -10.15 11.16
CA ALA A 156 21.45 -9.67 9.95
C ALA A 156 21.24 -10.61 8.76
N ARG A 157 21.36 -11.93 8.96
CA ARG A 157 21.07 -12.94 7.92
C ARG A 157 19.62 -12.88 7.45
N GLN A 158 18.67 -12.68 8.37
CA GLN A 158 17.25 -12.53 8.02
C GLN A 158 16.98 -11.27 7.20
N VAL A 159 17.61 -10.14 7.54
CA VAL A 159 17.50 -8.90 6.76
C VAL A 159 18.05 -9.10 5.34
N GLU A 160 19.21 -9.72 5.21
CA GLU A 160 19.81 -10.03 3.91
C GLU A 160 18.91 -10.97 3.08
N ALA A 161 18.44 -12.06 3.69
CA ALA A 161 17.56 -13.02 3.03
C ALA A 161 16.23 -12.39 2.58
N ALA A 162 15.63 -11.52 3.40
CA ALA A 162 14.44 -10.77 3.02
C ALA A 162 14.71 -9.82 1.84
N GLY A 163 15.86 -9.13 1.83
CA GLY A 163 16.25 -8.24 0.74
C GLY A 163 16.58 -8.98 -0.57
N VAL A 164 17.15 -10.19 -0.49
CA VAL A 164 17.32 -11.07 -1.66
C VAL A 164 15.96 -11.49 -2.20
N TRP A 165 15.07 -11.99 -1.34
CA TRP A 165 13.75 -12.44 -1.76
C TRP A 165 12.92 -11.33 -2.40
N LEU A 166 12.94 -10.10 -1.86
CA LEU A 166 12.25 -8.95 -2.47
C LEU A 166 12.79 -8.62 -3.88
N ARG A 167 14.11 -8.66 -4.07
CA ARG A 167 14.72 -8.45 -5.40
C ARG A 167 14.32 -9.55 -6.37
N GLU A 168 14.33 -10.81 -5.94
CA GLU A 168 13.85 -11.93 -6.76
C GLU A 168 12.37 -11.81 -7.13
N GLN A 169 11.53 -11.16 -6.31
CA GLN A 169 10.15 -10.86 -6.69
C GLN A 169 10.06 -9.72 -7.71
N ALA A 170 10.90 -8.70 -7.57
CA ALA A 170 10.94 -7.54 -8.47
C ALA A 170 11.49 -7.92 -9.86
N ASP A 171 12.46 -8.82 -9.93
CA ASP A 171 13.12 -9.25 -11.16
C ASP A 171 12.32 -10.31 -11.95
N ARG A 172 11.08 -10.61 -11.55
CA ARG A 172 10.22 -11.57 -12.27
C ARG A 172 9.72 -10.99 -13.58
N ASP A 173 9.55 -11.87 -14.56
CA ASP A 173 8.95 -11.52 -15.85
C ASP A 173 7.53 -10.97 -15.69
N ALA A 174 7.13 -10.18 -16.68
CA ALA A 174 5.78 -9.66 -16.82
C ALA A 174 4.69 -10.76 -16.72
N PRO A 175 3.47 -10.39 -16.29
CA PRO A 175 2.34 -11.31 -16.22
C PRO A 175 2.05 -11.96 -17.57
N SER A 176 1.76 -13.27 -17.57
CA SER A 176 1.48 -14.04 -18.78
C SER A 176 0.00 -14.22 -19.10
N SER A 177 -0.88 -13.86 -18.17
CA SER A 177 -2.33 -13.99 -18.30
C SER A 177 -3.04 -12.73 -17.83
N LEU A 178 -4.12 -12.36 -18.52
CA LEU A 178 -5.00 -11.26 -18.12
C LEU A 178 -5.61 -11.52 -16.73
N PRO A 179 -5.79 -10.49 -15.89
CA PRO A 179 -6.40 -10.65 -14.59
C PRO A 179 -7.92 -10.86 -14.76
N GLY A 180 -8.56 -11.49 -13.77
CA GLY A 180 -10.02 -11.52 -13.69
C GLY A 180 -10.62 -10.12 -13.45
N LEU A 181 -11.94 -9.97 -13.60
CA LEU A 181 -12.66 -8.70 -13.46
C LEU A 181 -12.29 -7.92 -12.19
N VAL A 182 -12.39 -8.57 -11.02
CA VAL A 182 -12.07 -7.97 -9.72
C VAL A 182 -10.58 -7.61 -9.64
N GLY A 183 -9.70 -8.43 -10.20
CA GLY A 183 -8.27 -8.17 -10.27
C GLY A 183 -7.95 -6.92 -11.10
N ALA A 184 -8.56 -6.79 -12.28
CA ALA A 184 -8.41 -5.61 -13.15
C ALA A 184 -8.90 -4.33 -12.47
N LEU A 185 -10.10 -4.36 -11.88
CA LEU A 185 -10.63 -3.23 -11.12
C LEU A 185 -9.73 -2.86 -9.94
N THR A 186 -9.15 -3.86 -9.27
CA THR A 186 -8.22 -3.65 -8.15
C THR A 186 -6.93 -3.00 -8.63
N LEU A 187 -6.35 -3.45 -9.75
CA LEU A 187 -5.16 -2.84 -10.33
C LEU A 187 -5.40 -1.38 -10.74
N LEU A 188 -6.52 -1.08 -11.40
CA LEU A 188 -6.90 0.30 -11.74
C LEU A 188 -7.10 1.15 -10.47
N ALA A 189 -7.77 0.62 -9.45
CA ALA A 189 -7.92 1.31 -8.16
C ALA A 189 -6.56 1.56 -7.47
N MET A 190 -5.63 0.61 -7.53
CA MET A 190 -4.27 0.77 -7.00
C MET A 190 -3.52 1.88 -7.72
N VAL A 191 -3.58 1.92 -9.06
CA VAL A 191 -2.98 2.98 -9.88
C VAL A 191 -3.53 4.35 -9.48
N ASP A 192 -4.86 4.49 -9.40
CA ASP A 192 -5.54 5.71 -8.97
C ASP A 192 -5.09 6.17 -7.58
N ILE A 193 -5.02 5.25 -6.61
CA ILE A 193 -4.59 5.53 -5.23
C ILE A 193 -3.13 5.99 -5.21
N MET A 194 -2.25 5.29 -5.92
CA MET A 194 -0.82 5.61 -6.01
C MET A 194 -0.58 6.97 -6.65
N GLN A 195 -1.31 7.30 -7.72
CA GLN A 195 -1.24 8.60 -8.37
C GLN A 195 -1.73 9.73 -7.45
N ARG A 196 -2.89 9.57 -6.80
CA ARG A 196 -3.45 10.57 -5.88
C ARG A 196 -2.54 10.84 -4.67
N LYS A 197 -1.90 9.79 -4.14
CA LYS A 197 -0.97 9.89 -3.01
C LYS A 197 0.47 10.23 -3.41
N GLN A 198 0.77 10.31 -4.71
CA GLN A 198 2.12 10.44 -5.25
C GLN A 198 3.08 9.40 -4.64
N ALA A 199 2.61 8.16 -4.54
CA ALA A 199 3.32 7.06 -3.89
C ALA A 199 3.64 5.93 -4.88
N GLU A 200 4.70 5.18 -4.59
CA GLU A 200 5.10 4.00 -5.37
C GLU A 200 4.38 2.72 -4.93
N SER A 201 3.67 2.74 -3.80
CA SER A 201 2.92 1.60 -3.27
C SER A 201 1.62 2.06 -2.59
N ILE A 202 0.68 1.13 -2.40
CA ILE A 202 -0.54 1.37 -1.63
C ILE A 202 -0.34 1.23 -0.10
N GLY A 203 0.84 0.77 0.33
CA GLY A 203 1.15 0.45 1.72
C GLY A 203 0.58 -0.90 2.19
N PRO A 204 0.81 -1.28 3.47
CA PRO A 204 0.28 -2.51 4.05
C PRO A 204 -1.25 -2.49 4.18
N LEU A 205 -1.91 -3.61 3.86
CA LEU A 205 -3.37 -3.71 3.98
C LEU A 205 -3.85 -3.49 5.42
N SER A 206 -3.07 -3.87 6.43
CA SER A 206 -3.39 -3.66 7.84
C SER A 206 -3.48 -2.19 8.24
N ASN A 207 -2.89 -1.30 7.46
CA ASN A 207 -2.84 0.13 7.73
C ASN A 207 -3.87 0.92 6.91
N LEU A 208 -4.61 0.25 6.03
CA LEU A 208 -5.66 0.89 5.24
C LEU A 208 -6.91 1.11 6.10
N ASN A 209 -7.50 2.29 5.96
CA ASN A 209 -8.78 2.64 6.57
C ASN A 209 -9.98 2.38 5.62
N TYR A 210 -9.74 1.65 4.53
CA TYR A 210 -10.70 1.26 3.52
C TYR A 210 -10.34 -0.14 2.99
N THR A 211 -11.30 -0.80 2.36
CA THR A 211 -11.07 -2.03 1.59
C THR A 211 -10.84 -1.70 0.12
N LEU A 212 -10.00 -2.47 -0.56
CA LEU A 212 -9.85 -2.36 -2.01
C LEU A 212 -11.11 -2.89 -2.70
N THR A 213 -11.53 -4.07 -2.28
CA THR A 213 -12.70 -4.82 -2.73
C THR A 213 -13.82 -4.75 -1.70
N ALA A 214 -14.61 -5.81 -1.50
CA ALA A 214 -15.76 -5.82 -0.58
C ALA A 214 -15.36 -5.99 0.90
N SER A 215 -14.30 -6.74 1.20
CA SER A 215 -13.91 -7.07 2.57
C SER A 215 -12.39 -7.28 2.70
N ALA A 216 -11.89 -7.27 3.94
CA ALA A 216 -10.48 -7.54 4.21
C ALA A 216 -10.04 -8.95 3.75
N ASP A 217 -10.92 -9.96 3.88
CA ASP A 217 -10.63 -11.32 3.44
C ASP A 217 -10.55 -11.39 1.91
N THR A 218 -11.48 -10.72 1.21
CA THR A 218 -11.45 -10.66 -0.25
C THR A 218 -10.25 -9.86 -0.76
N ASP A 219 -9.83 -8.81 -0.05
CA ASP A 219 -8.60 -8.08 -0.37
C ASP A 219 -7.37 -8.99 -0.28
N ILE A 220 -7.28 -9.81 0.76
CA ILE A 220 -6.18 -10.78 0.91
C ILE A 220 -6.15 -11.78 -0.25
N GLU A 221 -7.30 -12.33 -0.63
CA GLU A 221 -7.40 -13.29 -1.74
C GLU A 221 -7.04 -12.64 -3.08
N VAL A 222 -7.54 -11.45 -3.37
CA VAL A 222 -7.25 -10.75 -4.63
C VAL A 222 -5.79 -10.35 -4.73
N ILE A 223 -5.20 -9.81 -3.64
CA ILE A 223 -3.77 -9.49 -3.60
C ILE A 223 -2.92 -10.76 -3.76
N ARG A 224 -3.34 -11.89 -3.17
CA ARG A 224 -2.66 -13.18 -3.36
C ARG A 224 -2.68 -13.60 -4.83
N THR A 225 -3.84 -13.56 -5.49
CA THR A 225 -3.97 -13.94 -6.91
C THR A 225 -3.16 -13.01 -7.79
N LEU A 226 -3.26 -11.69 -7.62
CA LEU A 226 -2.50 -10.72 -8.40
C LEU A 226 -0.98 -10.87 -8.22
N HIS A 227 -0.52 -11.23 -7.02
CA HIS A 227 0.89 -11.52 -6.77
C HIS A 227 1.35 -12.83 -7.44
N GLN A 228 0.53 -13.89 -7.36
CA GLN A 228 0.81 -15.17 -8.02
C GLN A 228 0.90 -15.02 -9.54
N ASP A 229 0.01 -14.20 -10.10
CA ASP A 229 -0.06 -13.87 -11.52
C ASP A 229 0.95 -12.80 -11.95
N ARG A 230 1.76 -12.27 -11.01
CA ARG A 230 2.85 -11.32 -11.22
C ARG A 230 2.42 -9.91 -11.66
N TRP A 231 1.19 -9.52 -11.38
CA TRP A 231 0.71 -8.14 -11.63
C TRP A 231 1.24 -7.15 -10.59
N ILE A 232 1.46 -7.63 -9.36
CA ILE A 232 1.95 -6.82 -8.23
C ILE A 232 3.11 -7.53 -7.53
N CYS A 233 3.92 -6.76 -6.82
CA CYS A 233 4.99 -7.30 -5.99
C CYS A 233 5.06 -6.56 -4.64
N PRO A 234 5.54 -7.23 -3.58
CA PRO A 234 5.81 -6.58 -2.31
C PRO A 234 7.01 -5.64 -2.43
N THR A 235 7.02 -4.56 -1.64
CA THR A 235 8.09 -3.54 -1.68
C THR A 235 8.45 -2.99 -0.30
N THR A 236 9.48 -2.15 -0.26
CA THR A 236 9.96 -1.49 0.96
C THR A 236 9.10 -0.28 1.34
N PRO A 237 9.03 0.12 2.63
CA PRO A 237 9.74 -0.46 3.77
C PRO A 237 9.07 -1.76 4.28
N ALA A 238 9.83 -2.85 4.29
CA ALA A 238 9.43 -4.12 4.90
C ALA A 238 10.46 -4.50 5.98
N THR A 239 9.99 -4.95 7.13
CA THR A 239 10.82 -5.41 8.25
C THR A 239 10.87 -6.93 8.30
N THR A 240 11.87 -7.51 8.98
CA THR A 240 12.00 -8.97 9.11
C THR A 240 10.75 -9.65 9.68
N SER A 241 10.02 -8.97 10.56
CA SER A 241 8.73 -9.44 11.10
C SER A 241 7.63 -9.64 10.05
N ASN A 242 7.75 -9.04 8.86
CA ASN A 242 6.79 -9.20 7.77
C ASN A 242 7.03 -10.47 6.93
N PHE A 243 8.15 -11.17 7.17
CA PHE A 243 8.55 -12.35 6.43
C PHE A 243 8.38 -13.62 7.26
N THR A 244 8.20 -14.71 6.56
CA THR A 244 8.34 -16.07 7.10
C THR A 244 9.67 -16.63 6.64
N PHE A 245 10.41 -17.26 7.55
CA PHE A 245 11.73 -17.83 7.27
C PHE A 245 11.71 -19.34 7.46
N ASN A 246 12.46 -20.05 6.62
CA ASN A 246 12.76 -21.47 6.79
C ASN A 246 13.77 -21.68 7.94
N GLU A 247 14.00 -22.94 8.34
CA GLU A 247 14.97 -23.30 9.37
C GLU A 247 16.42 -22.92 8.99
N ASP A 248 16.72 -22.87 7.70
CA ASP A 248 18.02 -22.43 7.15
C ASP A 248 18.19 -20.91 7.11
N GLY A 249 17.17 -20.14 7.51
CA GLY A 249 17.18 -18.67 7.52
C GLY A 249 16.82 -18.03 6.18
N THR A 250 16.47 -18.80 5.15
CA THR A 250 15.98 -18.27 3.87
C THR A 250 14.55 -17.75 4.00
N ALA A 251 14.22 -16.66 3.32
CA ALA A 251 12.86 -16.12 3.30
C ALA A 251 11.96 -16.99 2.41
N ARG A 252 10.85 -17.47 2.98
CA ARG A 252 9.86 -18.33 2.31
C ARG A 252 8.74 -17.52 1.66
N GLY A 253 8.35 -16.41 2.28
CA GLY A 253 7.25 -15.58 1.82
C GLY A 253 6.95 -14.44 2.80
N VAL A 254 5.87 -13.72 2.52
CA VAL A 254 5.46 -12.51 3.25
C VAL A 254 4.06 -12.63 3.83
N TYR A 255 3.80 -11.93 4.93
CA TYR A 255 2.44 -11.72 5.43
C TYR A 255 1.74 -10.67 4.59
N ILE A 256 0.73 -11.08 3.82
CA ILE A 256 0.04 -10.23 2.82
C ILE A 256 -0.47 -8.92 3.41
N THR A 257 -0.94 -8.94 4.66
CA THR A 257 -1.52 -7.76 5.31
C THR A 257 -0.47 -6.77 5.81
N GLN A 258 0.78 -7.18 5.98
CA GLN A 258 1.80 -6.39 6.69
C GLN A 258 2.85 -5.75 5.77
N VAL A 259 2.98 -6.21 4.52
CA VAL A 259 3.93 -5.64 3.55
C VAL A 259 3.26 -4.61 2.65
N PRO A 260 3.98 -3.55 2.25
CA PRO A 260 3.56 -2.66 1.17
C PRO A 260 3.48 -3.39 -0.18
N TRP A 261 2.47 -3.06 -0.99
CA TRP A 261 2.27 -3.61 -2.34
C TRP A 261 2.39 -2.54 -3.42
N MET A 262 3.15 -2.84 -4.47
CA MET A 262 3.28 -2.01 -5.67
C MET A 262 2.98 -2.82 -6.93
N LEU A 263 2.80 -2.14 -8.06
CA LEU A 263 2.75 -2.81 -9.36
C LEU A 263 4.08 -3.53 -9.63
N ALA A 264 4.05 -4.56 -10.48
CA ALA A 264 5.30 -5.16 -10.93
C ALA A 264 6.23 -4.10 -11.56
N PRO A 265 7.57 -4.21 -11.45
CA PRO A 265 8.48 -3.15 -11.92
C PRO A 265 8.31 -2.76 -13.39
N PRO A 266 8.06 -3.69 -14.35
CA PRO A 266 7.77 -3.32 -15.74
C PRO A 266 6.52 -2.47 -15.92
N LEU A 267 5.60 -2.49 -14.96
CA LEU A 267 4.33 -1.76 -14.96
C LEU A 267 4.37 -0.53 -14.04
N SER A 268 5.48 -0.30 -13.34
CA SER A 268 5.58 0.71 -12.28
C SER A 268 6.01 2.09 -12.78
N ASP A 269 6.64 2.17 -13.93
CA ASP A 269 7.04 3.43 -14.56
C ASP A 269 5.85 4.12 -15.26
N PRO A 270 5.94 5.42 -15.60
CA PRO A 270 4.82 6.13 -16.21
C PRO A 270 4.36 5.56 -17.55
N ALA A 271 5.27 4.98 -18.34
CA ALA A 271 4.92 4.34 -19.62
C ALA A 271 4.18 3.02 -19.38
N GLY A 272 4.74 2.11 -18.58
CA GLY A 272 4.10 0.84 -18.24
C GLY A 272 2.76 1.00 -17.53
N ARG A 273 2.59 2.03 -16.69
CA ARG A 273 1.28 2.36 -16.10
C ARG A 273 0.24 2.76 -17.15
N ARG A 274 0.62 3.54 -18.16
CA ARG A 274 -0.29 3.94 -19.25
C ARG A 274 -0.71 2.73 -20.08
N GLU A 275 0.25 1.86 -20.42
CA GLU A 275 -0.03 0.61 -21.12
C GLU A 275 -0.93 -0.31 -20.31
N LEU A 276 -0.69 -0.44 -19.00
CA LEU A 276 -1.55 -1.19 -18.09
C LEU A 276 -2.97 -0.64 -18.07
N ILE A 277 -3.14 0.68 -17.90
CA ILE A 277 -4.46 1.31 -17.89
C ILE A 277 -5.18 1.01 -19.20
N ALA A 278 -4.53 1.23 -20.34
CA ALA A 278 -5.12 0.97 -21.66
C ALA A 278 -5.54 -0.50 -21.82
N LEU A 279 -4.67 -1.45 -21.44
CA LEU A 279 -4.97 -2.88 -21.49
C LEU A 279 -6.18 -3.26 -20.63
N LEU A 280 -6.23 -2.76 -19.39
CA LEU A 280 -7.32 -3.08 -18.47
C LEU A 280 -8.62 -2.38 -18.87
N HIS A 281 -8.55 -1.15 -19.40
CA HIS A 281 -9.70 -0.46 -19.96
C HIS A 281 -10.29 -1.23 -21.13
N ASP A 282 -9.49 -1.63 -22.11
CA ASP A 282 -9.92 -2.43 -23.26
C ASP A 282 -10.58 -3.74 -22.81
N MET A 283 -9.95 -4.45 -21.87
CA MET A 283 -10.50 -5.69 -21.31
C MET A 283 -11.86 -5.50 -20.61
N LEU A 284 -12.02 -4.40 -19.87
CA LEU A 284 -13.27 -4.08 -19.16
C LEU A 284 -14.31 -3.43 -20.08
N TRP A 285 -13.89 -2.89 -21.22
CA TRP A 285 -14.75 -2.26 -22.20
C TRP A 285 -15.76 -3.24 -22.78
N ASP A 286 -15.29 -4.45 -23.10
CA ASP A 286 -16.10 -5.51 -23.67
C ASP A 286 -16.97 -6.26 -22.64
N ARG A 287 -17.01 -5.80 -21.38
CA ARG A 287 -17.71 -6.49 -20.27
C ARG A 287 -18.59 -5.57 -19.42
N PRO A 288 -19.50 -4.77 -20.02
CA PRO A 288 -20.37 -3.87 -19.27
C PRO A 288 -21.31 -4.61 -18.31
N ASP A 289 -21.84 -5.77 -18.73
CA ASP A 289 -22.77 -6.56 -17.90
C ASP A 289 -22.09 -7.09 -16.64
N ASP A 290 -20.86 -7.62 -16.77
CA ASP A 290 -20.05 -8.10 -15.64
C ASP A 290 -19.73 -6.94 -14.67
N LEU A 291 -19.43 -5.74 -15.20
CA LEU A 291 -19.20 -4.54 -14.40
C LEU A 291 -20.45 -4.12 -13.62
N HIS A 292 -21.62 -4.12 -14.27
CA HIS A 292 -22.91 -3.85 -13.62
C HIS A 292 -23.19 -4.85 -12.50
N GLU A 293 -23.04 -6.15 -12.77
CA GLU A 293 -23.23 -7.21 -11.78
C GLU A 293 -22.28 -7.01 -10.58
N GLN A 294 -21.00 -6.69 -10.85
CA GLN A 294 -20.04 -6.44 -9.79
C GLN A 294 -20.39 -5.23 -8.93
N ILE A 295 -20.91 -4.15 -9.53
CA ILE A 295 -21.40 -2.99 -8.77
C ILE A 295 -22.59 -3.37 -7.91
N TYR A 296 -23.55 -4.13 -8.44
CA TYR A 296 -24.70 -4.56 -7.66
C TYR A 296 -24.29 -5.40 -6.45
N LYS A 297 -23.33 -6.30 -6.61
CA LYS A 297 -22.72 -7.07 -5.51
C LYS A 297 -22.08 -6.17 -4.46
N LEU A 298 -21.29 -5.17 -4.88
CA LEU A 298 -20.65 -4.23 -3.96
C LEU A 298 -21.69 -3.36 -3.22
N GLU A 299 -22.72 -2.90 -3.90
CA GLU A 299 -23.79 -2.07 -3.34
C GLU A 299 -24.68 -2.85 -2.37
N ALA A 300 -24.99 -4.11 -2.66
CA ALA A 300 -25.67 -5.00 -1.73
C ALA A 300 -24.84 -5.23 -0.46
N GLY A 301 -23.54 -5.47 -0.59
CA GLY A 301 -22.62 -5.58 0.54
C GLY A 301 -22.59 -4.32 1.41
N MET A 302 -22.47 -3.14 0.79
CA MET A 302 -22.51 -1.85 1.51
C MET A 302 -23.85 -1.63 2.24
N ALA A 303 -24.97 -2.08 1.67
CA ALA A 303 -26.28 -2.00 2.32
C ALA A 303 -26.38 -2.93 3.55
N VAL A 304 -25.77 -4.12 3.49
CA VAL A 304 -25.65 -5.03 4.65
C VAL A 304 -24.80 -4.42 5.75
N ASP A 305 -23.61 -3.90 5.42
CA ASP A 305 -22.72 -3.24 6.38
C ASP A 305 -23.39 -2.03 7.05
N TYR A 306 -24.17 -1.29 6.27
CA TYR A 306 -24.99 -0.19 6.80
C TYR A 306 -26.07 -0.70 7.75
N LEU A 307 -26.80 -1.77 7.40
CA LEU A 307 -27.82 -2.35 8.28
C LEU A 307 -27.21 -2.84 9.60
N GLU A 308 -26.10 -3.56 9.54
CA GLU A 308 -25.41 -4.06 10.73
C GLU A 308 -24.85 -2.92 11.58
N GLY A 309 -24.23 -1.91 10.95
CA GLY A 309 -23.73 -0.72 11.63
C GLY A 309 -24.84 0.10 12.28
N LEU A 310 -26.04 0.17 11.70
CA LEU A 310 -27.21 0.79 12.35
C LEU A 310 -27.60 0.04 13.63
N LEU A 311 -27.71 -1.28 13.55
CA LEU A 311 -28.11 -2.12 14.68
C LEU A 311 -27.10 -2.00 15.83
N THR A 312 -25.82 -2.18 15.52
CA THR A 312 -24.74 -2.18 16.51
C THR A 312 -24.39 -0.79 17.04
N ARG A 313 -24.17 0.19 16.15
CA ARG A 313 -23.66 1.52 16.56
C ARG A 313 -24.75 2.48 17.00
N LYS A 314 -25.89 2.49 16.31
CA LYS A 314 -26.97 3.47 16.56
C LYS A 314 -28.00 2.96 17.56
N TYR A 315 -28.40 1.70 17.44
CA TYR A 315 -29.43 1.12 18.31
C TYR A 315 -28.87 0.29 19.47
N ASN A 316 -27.55 0.03 19.49
CA ASN A 316 -26.89 -0.78 20.52
C ASN A 316 -27.52 -2.17 20.68
N GLU A 317 -27.88 -2.77 19.54
CA GLU A 317 -28.33 -4.15 19.41
C GLU A 317 -27.14 -5.05 19.04
N GLU A 318 -27.31 -6.36 19.19
CA GLU A 318 -26.34 -7.36 18.73
C GLU A 318 -26.15 -7.31 17.19
N PRO A 319 -25.00 -7.77 16.65
CA PRO A 319 -24.79 -7.86 15.22
C PRO A 319 -25.78 -8.81 14.54
N ILE A 320 -25.81 -8.77 13.20
CA ILE A 320 -26.65 -9.71 12.45
C ILE A 320 -26.06 -11.12 12.64
N PRO A 321 -26.85 -12.13 13.02
CA PRO A 321 -26.32 -13.49 13.14
C PRO A 321 -25.69 -13.96 11.83
N GLU A 322 -24.50 -14.58 11.88
CA GLU A 322 -23.72 -14.95 10.68
C GLU A 322 -24.54 -15.72 9.63
N HIS A 323 -25.38 -16.66 10.07
CA HIS A 323 -26.25 -17.45 9.19
C HIS A 323 -27.36 -16.65 8.48
N ARG A 324 -27.61 -15.39 8.87
CA ARG A 324 -28.59 -14.48 8.27
C ARG A 324 -27.94 -13.40 7.38
N LEU A 325 -26.61 -13.27 7.41
CA LEU A 325 -25.90 -12.34 6.53
C LEU A 325 -26.10 -12.66 5.05
N PRO A 326 -26.06 -13.94 4.59
CA PRO A 326 -26.36 -14.28 3.20
C PRO A 326 -27.77 -13.86 2.78
N ASP A 327 -28.79 -14.13 3.62
CA ASP A 327 -30.17 -13.74 3.34
C ASP A 327 -30.33 -12.23 3.17
N ALA A 328 -29.66 -11.43 4.01
CA ALA A 328 -29.68 -9.97 3.91
C ALA A 328 -29.03 -9.50 2.61
N TYR A 329 -27.87 -10.08 2.28
CA TYR A 329 -27.13 -9.78 1.06
C TYR A 329 -27.94 -10.10 -0.20
N GLU A 330 -28.49 -11.33 -0.31
CA GLU A 330 -29.32 -11.75 -1.44
C GLU A 330 -30.57 -10.88 -1.60
N THR A 331 -31.20 -10.52 -0.48
CA THR A 331 -32.37 -9.63 -0.49
C THR A 331 -32.05 -8.25 -1.07
N PHE A 332 -30.90 -7.66 -0.70
CA PHE A 332 -30.48 -6.39 -1.28
C PHE A 332 -29.99 -6.51 -2.72
N LEU A 333 -29.31 -7.60 -3.07
CA LEU A 333 -28.86 -7.86 -4.44
C LEU A 333 -30.04 -7.96 -5.40
N ASN A 334 -31.05 -8.77 -5.06
CA ASN A 334 -32.27 -8.90 -5.85
C ASN A 334 -32.99 -7.56 -6.00
N ALA A 335 -33.09 -6.77 -4.93
CA ALA A 335 -33.67 -5.43 -5.00
C ALA A 335 -32.85 -4.52 -5.94
N ARG A 336 -31.52 -4.63 -5.92
CA ARG A 336 -30.67 -3.83 -6.79
C ARG A 336 -30.88 -4.17 -8.27
N GLU A 337 -30.97 -5.46 -8.59
CA GLU A 337 -31.29 -5.98 -9.92
C GLU A 337 -32.68 -5.55 -10.42
N GLU A 338 -33.63 -5.40 -9.51
CA GLU A 338 -34.98 -4.88 -9.80
C GLU A 338 -35.04 -3.35 -10.00
N GLY A 339 -33.91 -2.66 -9.90
CA GLY A 339 -33.77 -1.23 -10.22
C GLY A 339 -33.73 -0.29 -9.01
N PHE A 340 -33.70 -0.80 -7.77
CA PHE A 340 -33.55 0.06 -6.59
C PHE A 340 -32.16 0.69 -6.54
N THR A 341 -32.02 1.99 -6.29
CA THR A 341 -30.70 2.62 -6.12
C THR A 341 -30.10 2.31 -4.75
N LEU A 342 -28.77 2.41 -4.60
CA LEU A 342 -28.11 2.23 -3.29
C LEU A 342 -28.74 3.12 -2.21
N GLY A 343 -29.09 4.37 -2.53
CA GLY A 343 -29.74 5.28 -1.59
C GLY A 343 -31.12 4.80 -1.13
N GLN A 344 -31.87 4.14 -2.01
CA GLN A 344 -33.14 3.50 -1.64
C GLN A 344 -32.91 2.25 -0.78
N LEU A 345 -31.89 1.44 -1.07
CA LEU A 345 -31.53 0.30 -0.22
C LEU A 345 -31.14 0.74 1.20
N VAL A 346 -30.41 1.86 1.33
CA VAL A 346 -30.08 2.49 2.62
C VAL A 346 -31.35 2.95 3.34
N ALA A 347 -32.31 3.56 2.65
CA ALA A 347 -33.60 3.95 3.24
C ALA A 347 -34.40 2.72 3.73
N VAL A 348 -34.43 1.66 2.93
CA VAL A 348 -35.06 0.37 3.28
C VAL A 348 -34.39 -0.24 4.51
N ALA A 349 -33.07 -0.34 4.54
CA ALA A 349 -32.28 -0.85 5.65
C ALA A 349 -32.61 -0.10 6.95
N TRP A 350 -32.64 1.23 6.89
CA TRP A 350 -32.99 2.07 8.03
C TRP A 350 -34.41 1.81 8.53
N SER A 351 -35.39 1.78 7.62
CA SER A 351 -36.80 1.52 7.97
C SER A 351 -37.02 0.13 8.56
N SER A 352 -36.22 -0.85 8.12
CA SER A 352 -36.26 -2.22 8.62
C SER A 352 -35.68 -2.33 10.02
N ALA A 353 -34.48 -1.75 10.25
CA ALA A 353 -33.86 -1.69 11.56
C ALA A 353 -34.75 -0.95 12.57
N ALA A 354 -35.23 0.25 12.23
CA ALA A 354 -36.08 1.06 13.11
C ALA A 354 -37.38 0.32 13.50
N GLY A 355 -38.03 -0.33 12.54
CA GLY A 355 -39.24 -1.11 12.80
C GLY A 355 -39.00 -2.32 13.71
N SER A 356 -37.87 -3.00 13.53
CA SER A 356 -37.52 -4.19 14.31
C SER A 356 -37.07 -3.83 15.72
N VAL A 357 -36.31 -2.75 15.90
CA VAL A 357 -35.93 -2.23 17.22
C VAL A 357 -37.16 -1.79 18.00
N ALA A 358 -38.10 -1.07 17.37
CA ALA A 358 -39.36 -0.69 18.01
C ALA A 358 -40.23 -1.89 18.41
N TRP A 359 -40.14 -3.01 17.67
CA TRP A 359 -40.76 -4.27 18.08
C TRP A 359 -40.02 -4.92 19.26
N GLY A 360 -38.69 -4.95 19.24
CA GLY A 360 -37.85 -5.48 20.31
C GLY A 360 -38.08 -4.78 21.64
N GLN A 361 -38.15 -3.44 21.62
CA GLN A 361 -38.44 -2.62 22.82
C GLN A 361 -39.82 -2.92 23.43
N ARG A 362 -40.78 -3.40 22.64
CA ARG A 362 -42.12 -3.78 23.12
C ARG A 362 -42.21 -5.25 23.56
N THR A 363 -41.18 -6.05 23.33
CA THR A 363 -41.21 -7.50 23.53
C THR A 363 -40.09 -7.93 24.49
N PRO A 364 -40.35 -7.95 25.82
CA PRO A 364 -39.33 -8.34 26.79
C PRO A 364 -38.96 -9.82 26.68
N GLY A 365 -37.70 -10.16 27.00
CA GLY A 365 -37.22 -11.54 27.06
C GLY A 365 -36.77 -12.14 25.72
N LEU A 366 -36.53 -11.32 24.70
CA LEU A 366 -35.97 -11.77 23.42
C LEU A 366 -34.53 -12.28 23.59
N LYS A 367 -34.18 -13.29 22.80
CA LYS A 367 -32.80 -13.78 22.74
C LYS A 367 -31.89 -12.72 22.09
N PRO A 368 -30.61 -12.65 22.48
CA PRO A 368 -29.62 -11.82 21.79
C PRO A 368 -29.65 -12.07 20.26
N GLY A 369 -29.57 -10.99 19.47
CA GLY A 369 -29.64 -11.07 18.00
C GLY A 369 -31.05 -11.25 17.40
N SER A 370 -32.11 -11.43 18.21
CA SER A 370 -33.47 -11.60 17.67
C SER A 370 -33.97 -10.35 16.93
N VAL A 371 -33.62 -9.15 17.41
CA VAL A 371 -33.97 -7.87 16.78
C VAL A 371 -33.25 -7.72 15.43
N SER A 372 -31.97 -8.09 15.39
CA SER A 372 -31.14 -8.04 14.18
C SER A 372 -31.60 -9.06 13.13
N ALA A 373 -31.92 -10.29 13.55
CA ALA A 373 -32.51 -11.30 12.68
C ALA A 373 -33.88 -10.85 12.13
N ALA A 374 -34.74 -10.27 12.98
CA ALA A 374 -36.02 -9.72 12.57
C ALA A 374 -35.87 -8.55 11.59
N SER A 375 -34.79 -7.77 11.70
CA SER A 375 -34.45 -6.71 10.73
C SER A 375 -34.19 -7.31 9.35
N VAL A 376 -33.48 -8.44 9.26
CA VAL A 376 -33.28 -9.14 7.99
C VAL A 376 -34.61 -9.65 7.43
N THR A 377 -35.44 -10.31 8.26
CA THR A 377 -36.77 -10.80 7.84
C THR A 377 -37.68 -9.66 7.36
N ASN A 378 -37.58 -8.48 7.96
CA ASN A 378 -38.38 -7.33 7.56
C ASN A 378 -37.92 -6.69 6.25
N LEU A 379 -36.69 -6.94 5.76
CA LEU A 379 -36.17 -6.34 4.53
C LEU A 379 -37.05 -6.67 3.33
N GLU A 380 -37.31 -7.95 3.08
CA GLU A 380 -38.10 -8.40 1.93
C GLU A 380 -39.49 -7.74 1.92
N ARG A 381 -40.13 -7.70 3.09
CA ARG A 381 -41.42 -7.01 3.25
C ARG A 381 -41.31 -5.51 2.96
N ARG A 382 -40.24 -4.84 3.40
CA ARG A 382 -40.02 -3.41 3.17
C ARG A 382 -39.75 -3.11 1.70
N ILE A 383 -38.97 -3.95 1.02
CA ILE A 383 -38.72 -3.87 -0.42
C ILE A 383 -40.03 -4.06 -1.19
N GLY A 384 -40.84 -5.05 -0.82
CA GLY A 384 -42.17 -5.24 -1.41
C GLY A 384 -43.05 -4.00 -1.31
N TYR A 385 -43.12 -3.36 -0.13
CA TYR A 385 -43.84 -2.09 0.02
C TYR A 385 -43.22 -0.92 -0.75
N ALA A 386 -41.90 -0.95 -0.94
CA ALA A 386 -41.16 0.06 -1.67
C ALA A 386 -41.38 -0.04 -3.19
N ARG A 387 -41.70 -1.22 -3.73
CA ARG A 387 -42.02 -1.39 -5.16
C ARG A 387 -43.27 -0.58 -5.54
N ASP A 388 -44.25 -0.55 -4.64
CA ASP A 388 -45.53 0.11 -4.90
C ASP A 388 -45.51 1.62 -4.63
N ARG A 389 -44.43 2.16 -4.02
CA ARG A 389 -44.37 3.55 -3.55
C ARG A 389 -42.98 4.13 -3.72
N ARG A 390 -42.90 5.36 -4.24
CA ARG A 390 -41.63 6.09 -4.32
C ARG A 390 -41.01 6.23 -2.91
N ILE A 391 -39.78 5.74 -2.76
CA ILE A 391 -38.96 5.90 -1.57
C ILE A 391 -37.91 6.98 -1.82
N ASP A 392 -37.68 7.82 -0.81
CA ASP A 392 -36.64 8.84 -0.82
C ASP A 392 -35.24 8.21 -0.76
N GLU A 393 -34.29 8.81 -1.45
CA GLU A 393 -32.90 8.33 -1.44
C GLU A 393 -32.15 8.86 -0.23
N TYR A 394 -31.44 7.97 0.48
CA TYR A 394 -30.65 8.33 1.64
C TYR A 394 -29.16 8.30 1.27
N GLU A 395 -28.40 9.26 1.79
CA GLU A 395 -26.96 9.25 1.63
C GLU A 395 -26.31 8.17 2.52
N LEU A 396 -25.37 7.43 1.96
CA LEU A 396 -24.59 6.45 2.72
C LEU A 396 -23.64 7.19 3.68
N PRO A 397 -23.72 6.94 5.01
CA PRO A 397 -22.87 7.61 5.97
C PRO A 397 -21.38 7.32 5.78
N SER A 398 -20.53 8.25 6.22
CA SER A 398 -19.06 8.14 6.11
C SER A 398 -18.44 6.98 6.88
N TRP A 399 -19.17 6.39 7.83
CA TRP A 399 -18.69 5.28 8.65
C TRP A 399 -18.90 3.91 8.00
N VAL A 400 -19.67 3.85 6.90
CA VAL A 400 -19.76 2.67 6.03
C VAL A 400 -18.60 2.75 5.03
N PRO A 401 -17.67 1.78 5.03
CA PRO A 401 -16.56 1.79 4.11
C PRO A 401 -17.07 1.68 2.67
N ARG A 402 -16.49 2.48 1.77
CA ARG A 402 -16.71 2.32 0.33
C ARG A 402 -15.50 1.61 -0.27
N PRO A 403 -15.69 0.41 -0.87
CA PRO A 403 -14.67 -0.27 -1.64
C PRO A 403 -14.00 0.64 -2.65
N ALA A 404 -12.66 0.63 -2.74
CA ALA A 404 -11.95 1.43 -3.72
C ALA A 404 -12.39 1.11 -5.16
N ILE A 405 -12.58 -0.19 -5.47
CA ILE A 405 -13.01 -0.65 -6.79
C ILE A 405 -14.42 -0.18 -7.19
N HIS A 406 -15.30 0.16 -6.23
CA HIS A 406 -16.66 0.62 -6.54
C HIS A 406 -16.64 1.93 -7.32
N SER A 407 -15.81 2.88 -6.88
CA SER A 407 -15.65 4.17 -7.55
C SER A 407 -15.00 4.06 -8.93
N THR A 408 -14.13 3.06 -9.11
CA THR A 408 -13.48 2.77 -10.40
C THR A 408 -14.49 2.15 -11.36
N ALA A 409 -15.23 1.13 -10.94
CA ALA A 409 -16.24 0.46 -11.76
C ALA A 409 -17.35 1.43 -12.20
N LEU A 410 -17.88 2.26 -11.29
CA LEU A 410 -18.88 3.27 -11.63
C LEU A 410 -18.37 4.28 -12.67
N ARG A 411 -17.12 4.72 -12.56
CA ARG A 411 -16.53 5.66 -13.51
C ARG A 411 -16.41 5.05 -14.91
N LEU A 412 -16.00 3.78 -14.99
CA LEU A 412 -15.90 3.03 -16.24
C LEU A 412 -17.27 2.87 -16.90
N LEU A 413 -18.29 2.47 -16.15
CA LEU A 413 -19.65 2.36 -16.68
C LEU A 413 -20.20 3.72 -17.13
N GLN A 414 -19.99 4.79 -16.35
CA GLN A 414 -20.41 6.13 -16.76
C GLN A 414 -19.71 6.59 -18.04
N GLN A 415 -18.43 6.26 -18.22
CA GLN A 415 -17.69 6.54 -19.45
C GLN A 415 -18.27 5.74 -20.64
N GLN A 416 -18.57 4.46 -20.44
CA GLN A 416 -19.20 3.60 -21.44
C GLN A 416 -20.60 4.08 -21.83
N GLU A 417 -21.45 4.37 -20.85
CA GLU A 417 -22.81 4.90 -21.07
C GLU A 417 -22.77 6.24 -21.81
N ALA A 418 -21.84 7.13 -21.44
CA ALA A 418 -21.64 8.41 -22.12
C ALA A 418 -21.20 8.21 -23.58
N GLU A 419 -20.27 7.28 -23.84
CA GLU A 419 -19.86 6.96 -25.20
C GLU A 419 -21.02 6.35 -26.00
N LEU A 420 -21.72 5.36 -25.47
CA LEU A 420 -22.85 4.71 -26.15
C LEU A 420 -23.99 5.71 -26.43
N GLY A 421 -24.23 6.65 -25.51
CA GLY A 421 -25.14 7.76 -25.70
C GLY A 421 -24.67 8.69 -26.83
N ALA A 422 -23.40 9.08 -26.83
CA ALA A 422 -22.81 9.92 -27.88
C ALA A 422 -22.82 9.21 -29.25
N LEU A 423 -22.54 7.91 -29.30
CA LEU A 423 -22.55 7.09 -30.51
C LEU A 423 -23.96 6.94 -31.06
N SER A 424 -24.95 6.71 -30.19
CA SER A 424 -26.37 6.67 -30.58
C SER A 424 -26.81 8.01 -31.16
N ARG A 425 -26.43 9.13 -30.53
CA ARG A 425 -26.68 10.48 -31.06
C ARG A 425 -26.02 10.71 -32.41
N PHE A 426 -24.74 10.35 -32.55
CA PHE A 426 -24.01 10.46 -33.80
C PHE A 426 -24.69 9.68 -34.92
N ARG A 427 -25.09 8.42 -34.68
CA ARG A 427 -25.79 7.59 -35.67
C ARG A 427 -27.15 8.19 -36.06
N ALA A 428 -27.91 8.70 -35.10
CA ALA A 428 -29.19 9.35 -35.37
C ALA A 428 -29.01 10.61 -36.22
N LEU A 429 -28.05 11.47 -35.89
CA LEU A 429 -27.73 12.68 -36.66
C LEU A 429 -27.19 12.35 -38.06
N ARG A 430 -26.30 11.36 -38.18
CA ARG A 430 -25.82 10.88 -39.50
C ARG A 430 -26.98 10.39 -40.35
N GLN A 431 -27.91 9.62 -39.76
CA GLN A 431 -29.10 9.16 -40.47
C GLN A 431 -30.01 10.32 -40.88
N GLN A 432 -30.18 11.32 -40.02
CA GLN A 432 -30.99 12.51 -40.31
C GLN A 432 -30.40 13.32 -41.48
N VAL A 433 -29.10 13.64 -41.44
CA VAL A 433 -28.38 14.35 -42.50
C VAL A 433 -28.49 13.62 -43.83
N VAL A 434 -28.36 12.28 -43.81
CA VAL A 434 -28.53 11.44 -45.00
C VAL A 434 -29.98 11.41 -45.49
N SER A 435 -30.98 11.47 -44.60
CA SER A 435 -32.40 11.42 -45.00
C SER A 435 -32.91 12.74 -45.59
N GLN A 436 -32.50 13.90 -45.04
CA GLN A 436 -32.81 15.21 -45.63
C GLN A 436 -32.26 15.33 -47.05
N ASP A 437 -31.15 14.64 -47.32
CA ASP A 437 -30.52 14.60 -48.63
C ASP A 437 -31.45 14.05 -49.72
N ILE A 438 -32.21 13.01 -49.37
CA ILE A 438 -33.15 12.36 -50.29
C ILE A 438 -34.33 13.30 -50.59
N GLU A 439 -34.73 14.13 -49.63
CA GLU A 439 -35.85 15.08 -49.79
C GLU A 439 -35.44 16.32 -50.61
N ASP A 440 -34.22 16.84 -50.43
CA ASP A 440 -33.70 17.99 -51.20
C ASP A 440 -33.41 17.64 -52.68
N LEU A 441 -33.07 16.37 -52.95
CA LEU A 441 -32.87 15.83 -54.30
C LEU A 441 -34.12 15.94 -55.19
N ASP A 442 -35.32 15.97 -54.59
CA ASP A 442 -36.58 16.09 -55.32
C ASP A 442 -36.94 17.55 -55.69
N TYR A 443 -36.22 18.55 -55.16
CA TYR A 443 -36.50 19.97 -55.39
C TYR A 443 -35.41 20.73 -56.17
N ASP A 444 -34.16 20.23 -56.23
CA ASP A 444 -33.03 20.89 -56.92
C ASP A 444 -32.93 20.55 -58.43
N GLN A 445 -34.08 20.54 -59.13
CA GLN A 445 -34.11 20.41 -60.59
C GLN A 445 -34.13 21.78 -61.30
N GLU A 446 -33.51 22.82 -60.76
CA GLU A 446 -33.39 24.09 -61.49
C GLU A 446 -32.27 25.00 -60.91
N ASP A 447 -31.01 24.57 -61.04
CA ASP A 447 -29.90 25.51 -60.85
C ASP A 447 -28.87 25.42 -61.98
N THR A 448 -28.78 26.56 -62.65
CA THR A 448 -27.98 26.87 -63.84
C THR A 448 -26.52 26.44 -63.65
N PRO A 449 -25.88 25.77 -64.62
CA PRO A 449 -24.46 25.48 -64.52
C PRO A 449 -23.69 26.80 -64.49
N ALA A 450 -23.21 27.18 -63.30
CA ALA A 450 -22.19 28.19 -63.18
C ALA A 450 -20.99 27.70 -63.99
N SER A 451 -20.78 28.35 -65.13
CA SER A 451 -19.59 28.29 -65.98
C SER A 451 -18.35 28.59 -65.14
N GLY A 452 -17.86 27.59 -64.43
CA GLY A 452 -16.55 27.55 -63.83
C GLY A 452 -15.57 27.21 -64.92
N SER A 453 -14.95 28.22 -65.51
CA SER A 453 -13.69 28.03 -66.22
C SER A 453 -12.74 27.29 -65.28
N ASP A 454 -12.28 26.11 -65.71
CA ASP A 454 -10.95 25.63 -65.37
C ASP A 454 -9.97 26.71 -65.85
N GLU A 455 -9.75 27.74 -65.02
CA GLU A 455 -8.58 28.59 -65.18
C GLU A 455 -7.39 27.68 -64.90
N ALA A 456 -6.77 27.21 -65.99
CA ALA A 456 -5.42 26.72 -65.96
C ALA A 456 -4.59 27.73 -65.17
N LEU A 457 -4.20 27.34 -63.95
CA LEU A 457 -3.32 28.11 -63.09
C LEU A 457 -2.13 28.55 -63.92
N ASP A 458 -2.01 29.85 -64.18
CA ASP A 458 -0.84 30.43 -64.80
C ASP A 458 0.33 30.21 -63.83
N ALA A 459 1.09 29.14 -64.06
CA ALA A 459 2.20 28.72 -63.22
C ALA A 459 3.25 29.83 -63.06
N ALA A 460 3.29 30.81 -63.99
CA ALA A 460 4.14 31.98 -63.88
C ALA A 460 3.67 32.96 -62.80
N ASP A 461 2.37 33.24 -62.72
CA ASP A 461 1.79 34.13 -61.69
C ASP A 461 1.88 33.49 -60.29
N PHE A 462 1.68 32.17 -60.20
CA PHE A 462 1.88 31.41 -58.96
C PHE A 462 3.33 31.48 -58.46
N LEU A 463 4.33 31.22 -59.33
CA LEU A 463 5.74 31.29 -58.96
C LEU A 463 6.21 32.72 -58.63
N GLN A 464 5.63 33.73 -59.27
CA GLN A 464 5.94 35.14 -59.00
C GLN A 464 5.37 35.62 -57.66
N ARG A 465 4.21 35.11 -57.25
CA ARG A 465 3.60 35.36 -55.93
C ARG A 465 4.35 34.66 -54.79
N LEU A 466 4.76 33.41 -55.00
CA LEU A 466 5.65 32.68 -54.08
C LEU A 466 6.98 33.41 -53.84
N ARG A 467 7.55 34.05 -54.88
CA ARG A 467 8.79 34.86 -54.77
C ARG A 467 8.60 36.22 -54.10
N SER A 468 7.39 36.79 -54.13
CA SER A 468 7.11 38.12 -53.57
C SER A 468 6.53 38.09 -52.16
N GLY A 469 6.19 36.91 -51.62
CA GLY A 469 5.64 36.76 -50.27
C GLY A 469 4.25 37.40 -50.09
N ALA A 470 3.58 37.77 -51.18
CA ALA A 470 2.25 38.36 -51.14
C ALA A 470 1.21 37.25 -50.87
N ALA A 471 0.60 37.27 -49.68
CA ALA A 471 -0.52 36.40 -49.34
C ALA A 471 -1.70 36.70 -50.29
N ARG A 472 -2.26 35.65 -50.91
CA ARG A 472 -3.43 35.76 -51.78
C ARG A 472 -4.61 36.21 -50.94
N GLU A 473 -5.15 37.41 -51.17
CA GLU A 473 -6.46 37.77 -50.63
C GLU A 473 -7.50 36.89 -51.33
N SER A 474 -8.02 35.90 -50.60
CA SER A 474 -9.00 34.97 -51.13
C SER A 474 -10.29 35.71 -51.45
N THR A 475 -10.75 35.58 -52.69
CA THR A 475 -12.04 36.12 -53.17
C THR A 475 -13.21 35.18 -52.90
N ASP A 476 -12.93 33.99 -52.37
CA ASP A 476 -13.95 33.00 -52.09
C ASP A 476 -14.76 33.38 -50.83
N PRO A 477 -16.07 33.09 -50.81
CA PRO A 477 -16.90 33.37 -49.64
C PRO A 477 -16.43 32.55 -48.44
N PRO A 478 -16.52 33.10 -47.22
CA PRO A 478 -16.16 32.37 -46.01
C PRO A 478 -17.11 31.18 -45.80
N ILE A 479 -16.54 30.05 -45.42
CA ILE A 479 -17.28 28.83 -45.12
C ILE A 479 -17.09 28.43 -43.65
N THR A 480 -18.11 27.81 -43.07
CA THR A 480 -18.01 27.20 -41.74
C THR A 480 -17.45 25.79 -41.83
N TYR A 481 -16.36 25.50 -41.12
CA TYR A 481 -15.70 24.19 -41.09
C TYR A 481 -15.32 23.80 -39.65
N GLY A 482 -15.23 22.50 -39.39
CA GLY A 482 -14.81 21.95 -38.10
C GLY A 482 -13.34 21.52 -38.15
N LEU A 483 -12.49 22.11 -37.33
CA LEU A 483 -11.06 21.81 -37.23
C LEU A 483 -10.78 20.96 -35.99
N VAL A 484 -10.24 19.76 -36.18
CA VAL A 484 -9.63 18.97 -35.11
C VAL A 484 -8.15 19.34 -35.03
N THR A 485 -7.78 19.99 -33.94
CA THR A 485 -6.41 20.46 -33.69
C THR A 485 -5.49 19.29 -33.30
N PRO A 486 -4.16 19.44 -33.37
CA PRO A 486 -3.21 18.37 -33.02
C PRO A 486 -3.33 17.87 -31.57
N ASP A 487 -3.77 18.72 -30.64
CA ASP A 487 -4.07 18.35 -29.24
C ASP A 487 -5.43 17.64 -29.08
N GLY A 488 -6.15 17.39 -30.18
CA GLY A 488 -7.40 16.66 -30.19
C GLY A 488 -8.60 17.48 -29.71
N SER A 489 -8.60 18.81 -29.88
CA SER A 489 -9.77 19.66 -29.64
C SER A 489 -10.54 19.90 -30.95
N LEU A 490 -11.87 20.00 -30.88
CA LEU A 490 -12.71 20.35 -32.04
C LEU A 490 -13.14 21.82 -31.95
N GLU A 491 -12.80 22.61 -32.96
CA GLU A 491 -13.16 24.02 -33.07
C GLU A 491 -13.93 24.29 -34.37
N PHE A 492 -14.93 25.18 -34.34
CA PHE A 492 -15.64 25.63 -35.54
C PHE A 492 -15.15 27.01 -35.96
N HIS A 493 -14.72 27.13 -37.21
CA HIS A 493 -14.17 28.35 -37.79
C HIS A 493 -15.02 28.79 -38.99
N THR A 494 -15.07 30.09 -39.28
CA THR A 494 -15.74 30.64 -40.46
C THR A 494 -14.78 31.53 -41.25
N GLU A 495 -14.17 30.96 -42.28
CA GLU A 495 -13.10 31.60 -43.06
C GLU A 495 -13.13 31.12 -44.52
N PRO A 496 -12.46 31.83 -45.46
CA PRO A 496 -12.33 31.36 -46.84
C PRO A 496 -11.63 29.99 -46.93
N PRO A 497 -11.96 29.14 -47.92
CA PRO A 497 -11.37 27.81 -48.07
C PRO A 497 -9.84 27.79 -48.12
N ASP A 498 -9.20 28.80 -48.68
CA ASP A 498 -7.73 28.91 -48.72
C ASP A 498 -7.14 28.97 -47.30
N LYS A 499 -7.73 29.76 -46.40
CA LYS A 499 -7.28 29.86 -45.00
C LYS A 499 -7.51 28.58 -44.22
N MET A 500 -8.61 27.87 -44.51
CA MET A 500 -8.85 26.54 -43.93
C MET A 500 -7.73 25.56 -44.33
N ARG A 501 -7.33 25.54 -45.61
CA ARG A 501 -6.23 24.69 -46.07
C ARG A 501 -4.90 25.07 -45.42
N ASP A 502 -4.65 26.36 -45.26
CA ASP A 502 -3.44 26.84 -44.60
C ASP A 502 -3.35 26.35 -43.14
N LYS A 503 -4.47 26.35 -42.40
CA LYS A 503 -4.52 25.84 -41.01
C LYS A 503 -4.33 24.34 -40.90
N VAL A 504 -4.73 23.58 -41.92
CA VAL A 504 -4.49 22.14 -41.97
C VAL A 504 -3.06 21.85 -42.40
N SER A 505 -2.51 22.60 -43.37
CA SER A 505 -1.15 22.38 -43.84
C SER A 505 -0.10 22.73 -42.78
N LEU A 506 0.84 21.83 -42.52
CA LEU A 506 2.05 22.19 -41.78
C LEU A 506 2.82 23.25 -42.57
N ALA A 507 3.15 24.36 -41.90
CA ALA A 507 3.87 25.52 -42.44
C ALA A 507 3.09 26.47 -43.38
N GLY A 508 1.75 26.41 -43.44
CA GLY A 508 0.95 27.36 -44.24
C GLY A 508 1.24 27.27 -45.74
N SER A 509 1.64 26.08 -46.20
CA SER A 509 1.99 25.82 -47.60
C SER A 509 0.76 25.57 -48.48
N GLY A 510 -0.40 25.33 -47.87
CA GLY A 510 -1.67 25.08 -48.56
C GLY A 510 -1.81 23.69 -49.19
N TYR A 511 -0.78 22.84 -49.08
CA TYR A 511 -0.82 21.45 -49.55
C TYR A 511 -1.58 20.59 -48.54
N VAL A 512 -2.74 20.11 -48.97
CA VAL A 512 -3.63 19.23 -48.19
C VAL A 512 -4.11 18.12 -49.10
N ASP A 513 -4.22 16.90 -48.55
CA ASP A 513 -4.90 15.81 -49.23
C ASP A 513 -6.38 15.84 -48.81
N ARG A 514 -7.25 15.38 -49.71
CA ARG A 514 -8.68 15.36 -49.48
C ARG A 514 -9.12 13.94 -49.20
N VAL A 515 -9.62 13.71 -48.00
CA VAL A 515 -10.33 12.49 -47.67
C VAL A 515 -11.77 12.61 -48.17
N VAL A 516 -12.11 11.74 -49.12
CA VAL A 516 -13.48 11.57 -49.61
C VAL A 516 -14.16 10.57 -48.69
N LEU A 517 -15.12 11.04 -47.89
CA LEU A 517 -15.89 10.15 -47.02
C LEU A 517 -16.86 9.33 -47.88
N PRO A 518 -16.97 8.00 -47.70
CA PRO A 518 -17.93 7.19 -48.44
C PRO A 518 -19.36 7.52 -48.02
N ASP A 519 -20.24 7.68 -49.02
CA ASP A 519 -21.69 7.88 -48.97
C ASP A 519 -22.28 9.10 -48.21
N GLN A 520 -23.14 9.84 -48.94
CA GLN A 520 -24.30 10.68 -48.59
C GLN A 520 -24.23 11.75 -47.46
N ALA A 521 -23.20 11.80 -46.62
CA ALA A 521 -23.18 12.76 -45.50
C ALA A 521 -22.90 14.22 -45.92
N ARG A 522 -22.60 14.49 -47.20
CA ARG A 522 -22.14 15.79 -47.73
C ARG A 522 -20.99 16.42 -46.92
N VAL A 523 -20.27 15.66 -46.10
CA VAL A 523 -19.11 16.14 -45.34
C VAL A 523 -17.87 15.50 -45.93
N HIS A 524 -16.84 16.30 -46.18
CA HIS A 524 -15.52 15.85 -46.57
C HIS A 524 -14.50 16.37 -45.57
N ALA A 525 -13.28 15.82 -45.61
CA ALA A 525 -12.20 16.33 -44.80
C ALA A 525 -10.95 16.67 -45.61
N TYR A 526 -10.20 17.66 -45.14
CA TYR A 526 -8.84 17.94 -45.56
C TYR A 526 -7.87 17.48 -44.48
N ILE A 527 -6.81 16.82 -44.92
CA ILE A 527 -5.72 16.34 -44.07
C ILE A 527 -4.40 16.97 -44.48
N ALA A 528 -3.52 17.15 -43.50
CA ALA A 528 -2.17 17.63 -43.74
C ALA A 528 -1.36 16.57 -44.50
N GLU A 529 -0.72 16.95 -45.61
CA GLU A 529 0.24 16.07 -46.29
C GLU A 529 1.61 16.13 -45.61
N LEU A 530 2.36 15.03 -45.69
CA LEU A 530 3.77 14.94 -45.29
C LEU A 530 4.04 15.26 -43.81
N VAL A 531 3.06 15.03 -42.93
CA VAL A 531 3.26 15.15 -41.48
C VAL A 531 4.24 14.06 -41.01
N PRO A 532 5.34 14.41 -40.32
CA PRO A 532 6.23 13.40 -39.74
C PRO A 532 5.46 12.53 -38.73
N ALA A 533 5.55 11.21 -38.89
CA ALA A 533 5.01 10.26 -37.92
C ALA A 533 5.83 10.34 -36.62
N SER A 534 5.36 11.14 -35.68
CA SER A 534 5.92 11.33 -34.34
C SER A 534 4.81 11.37 -33.30
N GLU A 535 5.12 11.06 -32.04
CA GLU A 535 4.15 11.18 -30.94
C GLU A 535 3.59 12.61 -30.81
N GLU A 536 4.41 13.64 -31.06
CA GLU A 536 4.00 15.05 -31.00
C GLU A 536 2.94 15.42 -32.05
N ASN A 537 2.93 14.70 -33.18
CA ASN A 537 1.99 14.93 -34.26
C ASN A 537 0.82 13.93 -34.24
N ALA A 538 0.84 12.90 -33.40
CA ALA A 538 -0.20 11.90 -33.36
C ALA A 538 -1.52 12.54 -32.91
N ASN A 539 -2.58 12.39 -33.72
CA ASN A 539 -3.90 12.92 -33.39
C ASN A 539 -4.90 11.75 -33.30
N PRO A 540 -4.92 11.04 -32.15
CA PRO A 540 -5.76 9.86 -31.97
C PRO A 540 -7.26 10.20 -32.00
N VAL A 541 -7.65 11.43 -31.64
CA VAL A 541 -9.05 11.87 -31.73
C VAL A 541 -9.47 11.98 -33.19
N ALA A 542 -8.66 12.60 -34.05
CA ALA A 542 -8.92 12.68 -35.48
C ALA A 542 -8.97 11.30 -36.15
N ASP A 543 -8.06 10.39 -35.79
CA ASP A 543 -8.10 8.98 -36.25
C ASP A 543 -9.46 8.33 -35.91
N GLN A 544 -9.88 8.41 -34.64
CA GLN A 544 -11.17 7.86 -34.21
C GLN A 544 -12.37 8.52 -34.91
N MET A 545 -12.34 9.84 -35.14
CA MET A 545 -13.39 10.52 -35.90
C MET A 545 -13.47 10.03 -37.35
N LEU A 546 -12.33 9.82 -38.02
CA LEU A 546 -12.30 9.30 -39.39
C LEU A 546 -12.77 7.84 -39.46
N ARG A 547 -12.46 7.02 -38.45
CA ARG A 547 -12.98 5.65 -38.34
C ARG A 547 -14.48 5.61 -38.12
N LEU A 548 -15.02 6.49 -37.27
CA LEU A 548 -16.47 6.62 -37.05
C LEU A 548 -17.21 7.02 -38.33
N MET A 549 -16.54 7.75 -39.21
CA MET A 549 -17.06 8.12 -40.53
C MET A 549 -16.76 7.08 -41.61
N GLU A 550 -16.12 5.94 -41.28
CA GLU A 550 -15.79 4.83 -42.20
C GLU A 550 -14.81 5.22 -43.32
N CYS A 551 -13.88 6.15 -43.04
CA CYS A 551 -13.07 6.79 -44.09
C CYS A 551 -11.60 6.39 -44.09
N PHE A 552 -11.08 5.99 -42.92
CA PHE A 552 -9.65 5.75 -42.75
C PHE A 552 -9.42 4.72 -41.64
N ASP A 553 -8.60 3.72 -41.96
CA ASP A 553 -8.11 2.72 -41.01
C ASP A 553 -6.59 2.88 -40.87
N GLY A 554 -6.15 3.76 -39.96
CA GLY A 554 -4.72 3.94 -39.69
C GLY A 554 -4.43 5.09 -38.72
N PRO A 555 -3.22 5.15 -38.13
CA PRO A 555 -2.85 6.27 -37.27
C PRO A 555 -2.80 7.57 -38.08
N PHE A 556 -3.52 8.59 -37.63
CA PHE A 556 -3.55 9.91 -38.24
C PHE A 556 -2.60 10.88 -37.50
N TYR A 557 -1.90 11.72 -38.28
CA TYR A 557 -0.96 12.71 -37.75
C TYR A 557 -1.31 14.11 -38.25
N GLY A 558 -1.35 15.09 -37.33
CA GLY A 558 -1.59 16.50 -37.61
C GLY A 558 -3.05 16.94 -37.44
N PRO A 559 -3.39 18.15 -37.91
CA PRO A 559 -4.76 18.68 -37.87
C PRO A 559 -5.63 18.11 -38.99
N LEU A 560 -6.95 18.09 -38.76
CA LEU A 560 -7.98 17.59 -39.68
C LEU A 560 -9.11 18.61 -39.79
N ALA A 561 -9.52 19.02 -40.99
CA ALA A 561 -10.65 19.95 -41.17
C ALA A 561 -11.82 19.31 -41.93
N PHE A 562 -13.00 19.30 -41.33
CA PHE A 562 -14.26 18.85 -41.92
C PHE A 562 -15.05 20.02 -42.51
N PHE A 563 -15.59 19.84 -43.72
CA PHE A 563 -16.37 20.86 -44.42
C PHE A 563 -17.50 20.22 -45.24
N GLY A 564 -18.54 21.00 -45.53
CA GLY A 564 -19.69 20.56 -46.33
C GLY A 564 -19.37 20.53 -47.83
N ILE A 565 -20.10 19.76 -48.63
CA ILE A 565 -20.01 19.72 -50.09
C ILE A 565 -21.40 19.69 -50.73
N GLY A 566 -21.49 20.13 -51.99
CA GLY A 566 -22.74 20.03 -52.76
C GLY A 566 -22.86 18.69 -53.48
N HIS A 567 -24.07 18.37 -53.93
CA HIS A 567 -24.40 17.14 -54.68
C HIS A 567 -23.54 16.89 -55.91
N SER A 568 -23.46 17.91 -56.75
CA SER A 568 -22.69 17.89 -57.99
C SER A 568 -21.34 18.59 -57.85
N SER A 569 -21.09 19.23 -56.70
CA SER A 569 -19.93 20.09 -56.50
C SER A 569 -19.01 19.53 -55.43
N ARG A 570 -17.79 19.22 -55.87
CA ARG A 570 -16.67 18.89 -55.00
C ARG A 570 -16.09 20.12 -54.28
N ARG A 571 -16.61 21.34 -54.49
CA ARG A 571 -16.09 22.54 -53.82
C ARG A 571 -16.50 22.56 -52.34
N PRO A 572 -15.59 22.98 -51.44
CA PRO A 572 -15.95 23.19 -50.04
C PRO A 572 -17.12 24.17 -49.88
N ARG A 573 -18.04 23.84 -48.97
CA ARG A 573 -19.19 24.64 -48.54
C ARG A 573 -19.22 24.70 -47.02
N SER A 574 -19.99 25.64 -46.48
CA SER A 574 -20.26 25.72 -45.04
C SER A 574 -20.96 24.46 -44.56
N LEU A 575 -20.57 23.99 -43.38
CA LEU A 575 -21.32 23.03 -42.61
C LEU A 575 -22.62 23.68 -42.10
N ASP A 576 -23.76 23.04 -42.32
CA ASP A 576 -25.01 23.43 -41.68
C ASP A 576 -25.03 23.06 -40.18
N ALA A 577 -26.11 23.40 -39.48
CA ALA A 577 -26.23 23.14 -38.05
C ALA A 577 -26.25 21.64 -37.70
N GLU A 578 -26.88 20.81 -38.53
CA GLU A 578 -27.01 19.37 -38.29
C GLU A 578 -25.68 18.66 -38.52
N GLN A 579 -24.94 19.05 -39.55
CA GLN A 579 -23.58 18.59 -39.82
C GLN A 579 -22.61 19.01 -38.71
N GLN A 580 -22.73 20.24 -38.19
CA GLN A 580 -21.94 20.67 -37.03
C GLN A 580 -22.27 19.84 -35.78
N ASP A 581 -23.54 19.57 -35.49
CA ASP A 581 -23.95 18.75 -34.36
C ASP A 581 -23.53 17.28 -34.52
N MET A 582 -23.59 16.75 -35.75
CA MET A 582 -23.06 15.42 -36.09
C MET A 582 -21.56 15.34 -35.80
N LEU A 583 -20.77 16.34 -36.20
CA LEU A 583 -19.33 16.40 -35.93
C LEU A 583 -19.02 16.55 -34.44
N ARG A 584 -19.83 17.32 -33.68
CA ARG A 584 -19.70 17.39 -32.22
C ARG A 584 -19.96 16.04 -31.57
N ALA A 585 -21.01 15.33 -31.98
CA ALA A 585 -21.31 14.00 -31.47
C ALA A 585 -20.20 12.99 -31.82
N ALA A 586 -19.68 13.02 -33.05
CA ALA A 586 -18.53 12.19 -33.46
C ALA A 586 -17.28 12.48 -32.63
N TYR A 587 -17.01 13.77 -32.37
CA TYR A 587 -15.92 14.21 -31.53
C TYR A 587 -16.05 13.72 -30.09
N GLU A 588 -17.23 13.80 -29.49
CA GLU A 588 -17.49 13.29 -28.14
C GLU A 588 -17.19 11.80 -28.02
N VAL A 589 -17.61 10.99 -29.00
CA VAL A 589 -17.28 9.56 -29.06
C VAL A 589 -15.78 9.34 -29.21
N ALA A 590 -15.14 10.04 -30.14
CA ALA A 590 -13.71 9.92 -30.39
C ALA A 590 -12.87 10.32 -29.16
N ALA A 591 -13.22 11.43 -28.52
CA ALA A 591 -12.54 11.89 -27.31
C ALA A 591 -12.76 10.97 -26.12
N ALA A 592 -13.92 10.30 -26.02
CA ALA A 592 -14.19 9.31 -24.97
C ALA A 592 -13.35 8.03 -25.13
N ARG A 593 -13.10 7.59 -26.37
CA ARG A 593 -12.26 6.41 -26.69
C ARG A 593 -10.76 6.63 -26.49
N VAL A 594 -10.32 7.88 -26.60
CA VAL A 594 -8.91 8.27 -26.50
C VAL A 594 -8.49 8.55 -25.05
N LYS A 595 -9.45 8.86 -24.17
CA LYS A 595 -9.22 9.10 -22.74
C LYS A 595 -9.20 7.80 -21.95
#